data_AF-A0A127V9V6-F1
#
_entry.id   AF-A0A127V9V6-F1
#
_cell.length_a   1.000
_cell.length_b   1.000
_cell.length_c   1.000
_cell.angle_alpha   90.00
_cell.angle_beta   90.00
_cell.angle_gamma   90.00
#
_symmetry.space_group_name_H-M   'P 1'
#
loop_
_entity.id
_entity.type
_entity.pdbx_description
1 polymer ?
#
loop_
_entity_poly.entity_id
_entity_poly.type
_entity_poly.pdbx_seq_one_letter_code
_entity_poly.pdbx_strand_id
1 'polypeptide(L)'
;MMVKILKAGLLLFCAVAAGCSKNNSSLPDSPVNPVVVTGKKGADFNVNNQNGTWYGNVINLQSHWYYTWGTDLPLQSAPQNCEFVPMFWGRSNVSDSNIAYAKQLGVQGKAKFILGFNEPDLGDQSNMTVQEALAAWPKLESIGLPLGSPATAWPTRQWMYDFLDQAIAQNRRVDFICVHMYVGTDDVAFVKVLQELHDKYKKPIWITEFATVANNATTMAQNPYTPEMVLGFMQRLLPKLEALDFVQRYSWFSGSPTSARLWSSALVDGNGNLTELGKWYAAYKPNTGIKK
;
A
#
# COMPACT_ATOMS: atom_id res chain seq x y z
N MET A 1 56.78 -74.04 7.45
CA MET A 1 56.56 -73.44 8.79
C MET A 1 55.14 -72.90 8.80
N MET A 2 54.29 -73.40 9.71
CA MET A 2 52.92 -72.94 10.10
C MET A 2 51.83 -72.84 8.99
N VAL A 3 50.80 -73.69 8.93
CA VAL A 3 49.63 -73.88 9.83
C VAL A 3 48.55 -72.79 9.69
N LYS A 4 47.50 -73.10 8.91
CA LYS A 4 46.10 -73.38 9.32
C LYS A 4 45.22 -72.23 9.89
N ILE A 5 43.91 -72.30 9.51
CA ILE A 5 42.67 -71.79 10.16
C ILE A 5 42.44 -70.25 9.98
N LEU A 6 41.27 -69.63 9.70
CA LEU A 6 39.90 -69.76 10.25
C LEU A 6 38.81 -69.08 9.39
N LYS A 7 37.57 -69.52 9.61
CA LYS A 7 36.29 -69.02 9.07
C LYS A 7 35.80 -67.74 9.79
N ALA A 8 34.79 -67.15 9.15
CA ALA A 8 33.62 -66.42 9.70
C ALA A 8 33.70 -64.88 9.67
N GLY A 9 32.58 -64.29 9.22
CA GLY A 9 32.42 -62.87 8.91
C GLY A 9 31.64 -62.07 9.95
N LEU A 10 31.42 -60.78 9.68
CA LEU A 10 30.28 -60.00 10.17
C LEU A 10 30.25 -58.57 9.56
N LEU A 11 29.06 -58.18 9.10
CA LEU A 11 28.37 -56.87 9.02
C LEU A 11 29.07 -55.54 8.63
N LEU A 12 28.46 -54.94 7.59
CA LEU A 12 27.78 -53.62 7.54
C LEU A 12 28.57 -52.33 7.84
N PHE A 13 28.66 -51.44 6.84
CA PHE A 13 27.99 -50.12 6.88
C PHE A 13 28.03 -49.45 5.49
N CYS A 14 26.86 -49.24 4.89
CA CYS A 14 26.69 -48.39 3.71
C CYS A 14 26.88 -46.92 4.09
N ALA A 15 27.71 -46.19 3.33
CA ALA A 15 27.67 -44.74 3.30
C ALA A 15 27.55 -44.30 1.84
N VAL A 16 26.30 -44.15 1.37
CA VAL A 16 25.99 -43.46 0.12
C VAL A 16 25.95 -41.97 0.43
N ALA A 17 26.92 -41.22 -0.07
CA ALA A 17 26.90 -39.77 -0.02
C ALA A 17 25.85 -39.26 -1.01
N ALA A 18 24.64 -38.97 -0.52
CA ALA A 18 23.62 -38.25 -1.27
C ALA A 18 24.00 -36.75 -1.32
N GLY A 19 24.44 -36.28 -2.48
CA GLY A 19 24.55 -34.86 -2.77
C GLY A 19 23.16 -34.23 -2.82
N CYS A 20 22.86 -33.33 -1.88
CA CYS A 20 21.63 -32.54 -1.89
C CYS A 20 21.64 -31.57 -3.07
N SER A 21 20.91 -31.88 -4.15
CA SER A 21 20.53 -30.87 -5.14
C SER A 21 19.52 -29.92 -4.49
N LYS A 22 19.85 -28.64 -4.42
CA LYS A 22 18.88 -27.59 -4.05
C LYS A 22 17.78 -27.58 -5.11
N ASN A 23 16.61 -28.12 -4.78
CA ASN A 23 15.40 -27.92 -5.55
C ASN A 23 15.01 -26.44 -5.41
N ASN A 24 15.34 -25.64 -6.42
CA ASN A 24 14.66 -24.36 -6.65
C ASN A 24 13.25 -24.67 -7.13
N SER A 25 12.33 -24.91 -6.21
CA SER A 25 10.90 -24.81 -6.53
C SER A 25 10.55 -23.33 -6.64
N SER A 26 10.76 -22.75 -7.83
CA SER A 26 10.06 -21.52 -8.20
C SER A 26 8.57 -21.81 -8.15
N LEU A 27 7.82 -21.02 -7.37
CA LEU A 27 6.36 -21.03 -7.37
C LEU A 27 5.86 -20.87 -8.81
N PRO A 28 4.74 -21.52 -9.19
CA PRO A 28 4.14 -21.27 -10.49
C PRO A 28 3.64 -19.82 -10.51
N ASP A 29 4.31 -18.99 -11.30
CA ASP A 29 3.76 -17.70 -11.74
C ASP A 29 2.44 -18.00 -12.47
N SER A 30 1.33 -17.83 -11.76
CA SER A 30 0.05 -17.69 -12.43
C SER A 30 0.14 -16.41 -13.27
N PRO A 31 -0.15 -16.45 -14.58
CA PRO A 31 -0.12 -15.26 -15.41
C PRO A 31 -1.27 -14.36 -14.99
N VAL A 32 -1.03 -13.50 -14.00
CA VAL A 32 -1.86 -12.33 -13.76
C VAL A 32 -1.59 -11.44 -14.96
N ASN A 33 -2.53 -11.38 -15.91
CA ASN A 33 -2.49 -10.36 -16.96
C ASN A 33 -2.19 -9.03 -16.26
N PRO A 34 -1.09 -8.34 -16.57
CA PRO A 34 -0.71 -7.14 -15.84
C PRO A 34 -1.85 -6.14 -15.99
N VAL A 35 -2.57 -5.90 -14.88
CA VAL A 35 -3.65 -4.91 -14.87
C VAL A 35 -2.97 -3.58 -15.16
N VAL A 36 -3.29 -2.99 -16.31
CA VAL A 36 -2.69 -1.74 -16.77
C VAL A 36 -3.07 -0.65 -15.76
N VAL A 37 -2.09 -0.15 -15.02
CA VAL A 37 -2.24 1.02 -14.15
C VAL A 37 -2.17 2.26 -15.02
N THR A 38 -3.29 2.98 -15.12
CA THR A 38 -3.35 4.27 -15.81
C THR A 38 -2.87 5.36 -14.86
N GLY A 39 -1.62 5.82 -14.99
CA GLY A 39 -1.03 6.89 -14.16
C GLY A 39 -0.85 6.53 -12.68
N LYS A 40 0.24 6.98 -12.06
CA LYS A 40 0.54 6.64 -10.65
C LYS A 40 -0.17 7.54 -9.64
N LYS A 41 -0.44 8.79 -10.01
CA LYS A 41 -0.99 9.84 -9.12
C LYS A 41 -2.44 9.56 -8.69
N GLY A 42 -2.66 9.44 -7.38
CA GLY A 42 -3.95 9.21 -6.74
C GLY A 42 -4.46 10.39 -5.92
N ALA A 43 -5.53 10.17 -5.17
CA ALA A 43 -6.00 11.06 -4.11
C ALA A 43 -6.79 10.26 -3.05
N ASP A 44 -6.71 10.72 -1.80
CA ASP A 44 -7.39 10.13 -0.66
C ASP A 44 -8.20 11.19 0.07
N PHE A 45 -9.52 11.01 0.12
CA PHE A 45 -10.44 11.93 0.82
C PHE A 45 -11.55 11.16 1.51
N ASN A 46 -11.84 11.54 2.76
CA ASN A 46 -12.93 10.94 3.51
C ASN A 46 -14.25 11.34 2.87
N VAL A 47 -15.23 10.44 2.79
CA VAL A 47 -16.55 10.75 2.21
C VAL A 47 -17.27 11.89 2.96
N ASN A 48 -16.90 12.14 4.22
CA ASN A 48 -17.39 13.23 5.06
C ASN A 48 -16.42 14.43 5.13
N ASN A 49 -15.49 14.55 4.17
CA ASN A 49 -14.56 15.66 4.09
C ASN A 49 -15.28 17.02 4.20
N GLN A 50 -14.72 17.92 5.01
CA GLN A 50 -15.33 19.23 5.30
C GLN A 50 -14.71 20.38 4.48
N ASN A 51 -13.49 20.19 3.96
CA ASN A 51 -12.78 21.17 3.14
C ASN A 51 -13.11 20.92 1.67
N GLY A 52 -14.29 21.36 1.22
CA GLY A 52 -14.86 20.96 -0.07
C GLY A 52 -15.48 19.56 -0.05
N THR A 53 -15.78 19.00 -1.23
CA THR A 53 -16.34 17.64 -1.33
C THR A 53 -15.24 16.64 -1.71
N TRP A 54 -15.33 15.40 -1.21
CA TRP A 54 -14.34 14.37 -1.54
C TRP A 54 -14.18 14.17 -3.05
N TYR A 55 -15.29 14.09 -3.79
CA TYR A 55 -15.26 13.87 -5.23
C TYR A 55 -14.78 15.12 -5.98
N GLY A 56 -15.18 16.32 -5.55
CA GLY A 56 -14.71 17.57 -6.13
C GLY A 56 -13.20 17.73 -5.95
N ASN A 57 -12.67 17.38 -4.78
CA ASN A 57 -11.24 17.42 -4.51
C ASN A 57 -10.47 16.42 -5.38
N VAL A 58 -10.95 15.18 -5.52
CA VAL A 58 -10.35 14.18 -6.43
C VAL A 58 -10.34 14.68 -7.89
N ILE A 59 -11.44 15.29 -8.35
CA ILE A 59 -11.53 15.89 -9.69
C ILE A 59 -10.54 17.04 -9.85
N ASN A 60 -10.50 17.97 -8.89
CA ASN A 60 -9.64 19.15 -8.94
C ASN A 60 -8.14 18.79 -8.91
N LEU A 61 -7.77 17.70 -8.24
CA LEU A 61 -6.39 17.18 -8.22
C LEU A 61 -6.02 16.39 -9.48
N GLN A 62 -6.97 16.19 -10.40
CA GLN A 62 -6.75 15.48 -11.66
C GLN A 62 -6.13 14.10 -11.44
N SER A 63 -6.64 13.36 -10.44
CA SER A 63 -6.11 12.06 -10.05
C SER A 63 -6.54 10.95 -11.03
N HIS A 64 -5.74 9.90 -11.14
CA HIS A 64 -6.08 8.73 -11.97
C HIS A 64 -6.82 7.64 -11.18
N TRP A 65 -6.64 7.64 -9.87
CA TRP A 65 -7.31 6.73 -8.95
C TRP A 65 -7.56 7.44 -7.61
N TYR A 66 -8.44 6.87 -6.80
CA TYR A 66 -8.71 7.38 -5.46
C TYR A 66 -9.24 6.30 -4.53
N TYR A 67 -9.16 6.56 -3.22
CA TYR A 67 -9.86 5.78 -2.20
C TYR A 67 -10.35 6.70 -1.06
N THR A 68 -11.19 6.16 -0.19
CA THR A 68 -11.92 6.94 0.83
C THR A 68 -11.92 6.28 2.21
N TRP A 69 -10.94 5.41 2.49
CA TRP A 69 -10.86 4.55 3.69
C TRP A 69 -12.10 3.67 3.95
N GLY A 70 -12.92 3.45 2.92
CA GLY A 70 -14.15 2.67 3.00
C GLY A 70 -14.23 1.60 1.93
N THR A 71 -15.06 0.59 2.17
CA THR A 71 -15.37 -0.44 1.16
C THR A 71 -16.40 0.07 0.16
N ASP A 72 -17.33 0.89 0.61
CA ASP A 72 -18.36 1.55 -0.18
C ASP A 72 -18.18 3.07 -0.20
N LEU A 73 -18.91 3.70 -1.12
CA LEU A 73 -19.05 5.15 -1.19
C LEU A 73 -20.36 5.51 -1.93
N PRO A 74 -20.80 6.78 -1.85
CA PRO A 74 -21.91 7.27 -2.66
C PRO A 74 -21.57 7.26 -4.16
N LEU A 75 -21.84 6.13 -4.85
CA LEU A 75 -21.42 5.89 -6.24
C LEU A 75 -21.94 6.93 -7.24
N GLN A 76 -23.07 7.57 -6.96
CA GLN A 76 -23.63 8.64 -7.78
C GLN A 76 -22.77 9.92 -7.82
N SER A 77 -21.88 10.08 -6.84
CA SER A 77 -20.93 11.18 -6.75
C SER A 77 -19.52 10.79 -7.17
N ALA A 78 -19.29 9.52 -7.53
CA ALA A 78 -17.98 9.01 -7.91
C ALA A 78 -17.45 9.70 -9.17
N PRO A 79 -16.21 10.23 -9.14
CA PRO A 79 -15.58 10.76 -10.34
C PRO A 79 -15.50 9.70 -11.46
N GLN A 80 -15.90 10.09 -12.66
CA GLN A 80 -15.74 9.28 -13.86
C GLN A 80 -14.31 9.36 -14.38
N ASN A 81 -13.88 8.32 -15.11
CA ASN A 81 -12.52 8.18 -15.64
C ASN A 81 -11.43 8.25 -14.56
N CYS A 82 -11.79 7.96 -13.31
CA CYS A 82 -10.89 7.88 -12.17
C CYS A 82 -11.19 6.59 -11.41
N GLU A 83 -10.18 5.78 -11.14
CA GLU A 83 -10.38 4.44 -10.61
C GLU A 83 -10.62 4.46 -9.09
N PHE A 84 -11.79 4.01 -8.65
CA PHE A 84 -12.04 3.78 -7.23
C PHE A 84 -11.37 2.49 -6.76
N VAL A 85 -10.69 2.55 -5.61
CA VAL A 85 -10.11 1.38 -4.94
C VAL A 85 -10.75 1.19 -3.55
N PRO A 86 -11.62 0.19 -3.38
CA PRO A 86 -12.20 -0.15 -2.09
C PRO A 86 -11.14 -0.55 -1.05
N MET A 87 -11.35 -0.14 0.20
CA MET A 87 -10.53 -0.55 1.33
C MET A 87 -11.35 -1.34 2.34
N PHE A 88 -10.75 -2.40 2.89
CA PHE A 88 -11.23 -3.06 4.09
C PHE A 88 -10.45 -2.53 5.28
N TRP A 89 -10.88 -1.39 5.83
CA TRP A 89 -10.10 -0.61 6.80
C TRP A 89 -9.70 -1.44 8.03
N GLY A 90 -10.61 -2.23 8.59
CA GLY A 90 -10.32 -3.12 9.70
C GLY A 90 -11.27 -4.32 9.79
N ARG A 91 -11.20 -5.03 10.92
CA ARG A 91 -12.00 -6.24 11.18
C ARG A 91 -13.49 -6.06 10.90
N SER A 92 -14.08 -4.93 11.30
CA SER A 92 -15.51 -4.66 11.15
C SER A 92 -15.95 -4.58 9.68
N ASN A 93 -15.03 -4.27 8.76
CA ASN A 93 -15.33 -4.23 7.33
C ASN A 93 -15.38 -5.61 6.68
N VAL A 94 -14.86 -6.66 7.33
CA VAL A 94 -14.80 -8.03 6.76
C VAL A 94 -16.12 -8.78 6.99
N SER A 95 -17.22 -8.17 6.56
CA SER A 95 -18.56 -8.75 6.56
C SER A 95 -18.89 -9.39 5.21
N ASP A 96 -19.78 -10.38 5.21
CA ASP A 96 -20.18 -11.06 3.97
C ASP A 96 -20.86 -10.10 2.99
N SER A 97 -21.55 -9.06 3.48
CA SER A 97 -22.15 -8.00 2.66
C SER A 97 -21.08 -7.17 1.94
N ASN A 98 -20.02 -6.77 2.63
CA ASN A 98 -18.93 -5.98 2.05
C ASN A 98 -18.10 -6.80 1.06
N ILE A 99 -17.88 -8.09 1.34
CA ILE A 99 -17.25 -9.01 0.39
C ILE A 99 -18.10 -9.16 -0.87
N ALA A 100 -19.41 -9.37 -0.74
CA ALA A 100 -20.32 -9.47 -1.88
C ALA A 100 -20.37 -8.17 -2.70
N TYR A 101 -20.38 -7.02 -2.03
CA TYR A 101 -20.35 -5.71 -2.67
C TYR A 101 -19.05 -5.47 -3.45
N ALA A 102 -17.88 -5.76 -2.87
CA ALA A 102 -16.60 -5.64 -3.55
C ALA A 102 -16.50 -6.55 -4.79
N LYS A 103 -17.02 -7.78 -4.70
CA LYS A 103 -17.15 -8.69 -5.86
C LYS A 103 -18.03 -8.08 -6.96
N GLN A 104 -19.17 -7.50 -6.57
CA GLN A 104 -20.07 -6.86 -7.51
C GLN A 104 -19.42 -5.67 -8.22
N LEU A 105 -18.64 -4.84 -7.49
CA LEU A 105 -17.85 -3.76 -8.10
C LEU A 105 -16.84 -4.31 -9.12
N GLY A 106 -16.18 -5.42 -8.80
CA GLY A 106 -15.28 -6.14 -9.73
C GLY A 106 -15.99 -6.58 -11.01
N VAL A 107 -17.11 -7.28 -10.88
CA VAL A 107 -17.92 -7.76 -12.03
C VAL A 107 -18.42 -6.60 -12.89
N GLN A 108 -18.75 -5.46 -12.28
CA GLN A 108 -19.19 -4.25 -12.99
C GLN A 108 -18.03 -3.44 -13.61
N GLY A 109 -16.77 -3.85 -13.39
CA GLY A 109 -15.59 -3.11 -13.83
C GLY A 109 -15.38 -1.78 -13.07
N LYS A 110 -16.05 -1.58 -11.94
CA LYS A 110 -15.98 -0.36 -11.11
C LYS A 110 -14.84 -0.40 -10.10
N ALA A 111 -14.37 -1.58 -9.72
CA ALA A 111 -13.17 -1.78 -8.92
C ALA A 111 -12.26 -2.79 -9.61
N LYS A 112 -10.96 -2.50 -9.65
CA LYS A 112 -9.95 -3.40 -10.23
C LYS A 112 -8.93 -3.90 -9.20
N PHE A 113 -8.88 -3.28 -8.03
CA PHE A 113 -7.96 -3.59 -6.94
C PHE A 113 -8.68 -3.42 -5.60
N ILE A 114 -8.14 -4.02 -4.55
CA ILE A 114 -8.62 -3.90 -3.17
C ILE A 114 -7.44 -3.51 -2.27
N LEU A 115 -7.66 -2.57 -1.35
CA LEU A 115 -6.72 -2.25 -0.28
C LEU A 115 -7.06 -3.06 0.98
N GLY A 116 -6.03 -3.58 1.64
CA GLY A 116 -6.13 -4.27 2.92
C GLY A 116 -6.34 -3.33 4.11
N PHE A 117 -6.00 -3.82 5.30
CA PHE A 117 -6.25 -3.11 6.57
C PHE A 117 -5.38 -1.86 6.73
N ASN A 118 -5.94 -0.85 7.40
CA ASN A 118 -5.33 0.46 7.62
C ASN A 118 -4.68 0.53 9.01
N GLU A 119 -3.37 0.65 9.02
CA GLU A 119 -2.53 0.82 10.22
C GLU A 119 -2.87 -0.17 11.34
N PRO A 120 -2.89 -1.49 11.06
CA PRO A 120 -3.24 -2.49 12.05
C PRO A 120 -2.29 -2.53 13.25
N ASP A 121 -1.09 -1.97 13.11
CA ASP A 121 -0.08 -1.84 14.16
C ASP A 121 -0.38 -0.74 15.19
N LEU A 122 -1.40 0.11 14.96
CA LEU A 122 -1.77 1.20 15.85
C LEU A 122 -3.11 0.94 16.58
N GLY A 123 -3.13 1.25 17.87
CA GLY A 123 -4.29 1.00 18.74
C GLY A 123 -5.50 1.91 18.47
N ASP A 124 -5.26 3.09 17.88
CA ASP A 124 -6.27 4.08 17.48
C ASP A 124 -6.69 3.97 16.00
N GLN A 125 -6.15 2.97 15.29
CA GLN A 125 -6.50 2.65 13.91
C GLN A 125 -7.18 1.28 13.85
N SER A 126 -6.89 0.42 12.87
CA SER A 126 -7.61 -0.85 12.76
C SER A 126 -7.30 -1.81 13.91
N ASN A 127 -6.18 -1.62 14.62
CA ASN A 127 -5.79 -2.33 15.84
C ASN A 127 -5.99 -3.85 15.75
N MET A 128 -5.18 -4.49 14.91
CA MET A 128 -5.27 -5.92 14.65
C MET A 128 -3.90 -6.57 14.85
N THR A 129 -3.87 -7.72 15.49
CA THR A 129 -2.68 -8.58 15.45
C THR A 129 -2.49 -9.19 14.07
N VAL A 130 -1.26 -9.64 13.77
CA VAL A 130 -0.94 -10.33 12.51
C VAL A 130 -1.82 -11.57 12.31
N GLN A 131 -2.06 -12.33 13.38
CA GLN A 131 -2.88 -13.55 13.36
C GLN A 131 -4.34 -13.24 13.00
N GLU A 132 -4.89 -12.15 13.54
CA GLU A 132 -6.25 -11.72 13.22
C GLU A 132 -6.37 -11.27 11.76
N ALA A 133 -5.37 -10.53 11.25
CA ALA A 133 -5.32 -10.14 9.84
C ALA A 133 -5.24 -11.36 8.91
N LEU A 134 -4.37 -12.33 9.22
CA LEU A 134 -4.21 -13.57 8.44
C LEU A 134 -5.46 -14.46 8.52
N ALA A 135 -6.15 -14.50 9.65
CA ALA A 135 -7.40 -15.24 9.80
C ALA A 135 -8.54 -14.64 8.96
N ALA A 136 -8.56 -13.31 8.80
CA ALA A 136 -9.53 -12.61 7.94
C ALA A 136 -9.16 -12.66 6.45
N TRP A 137 -7.87 -12.81 6.13
CA TRP A 137 -7.33 -12.72 4.77
C TRP A 137 -8.04 -13.59 3.72
N PRO A 138 -8.42 -14.86 3.99
CA PRO A 138 -9.11 -15.70 3.00
C PRO A 138 -10.42 -15.11 2.49
N LYS A 139 -11.13 -14.33 3.33
CA LYS A 139 -12.35 -13.64 2.88
C LYS A 139 -12.03 -12.57 1.85
N LEU A 140 -10.98 -11.77 2.07
CA LEU A 140 -10.51 -10.75 1.13
C LEU A 140 -9.99 -11.40 -0.15
N GLU A 141 -9.20 -12.47 -0.05
CA GLU A 141 -8.72 -13.23 -1.22
C GLU A 141 -9.88 -13.71 -2.10
N SER A 142 -11.00 -14.10 -1.48
CA SER A 142 -12.19 -14.60 -2.17
C SER A 142 -12.83 -13.57 -3.11
N ILE A 143 -12.54 -12.27 -2.96
CA ILE A 143 -13.03 -11.20 -3.85
C ILE A 143 -12.52 -11.43 -5.29
N GLY A 144 -11.33 -12.03 -5.45
CA GLY A 144 -10.77 -12.37 -6.76
C GLY A 144 -10.17 -11.20 -7.54
N LEU A 145 -10.11 -9.99 -6.94
CA LEU A 145 -9.36 -8.86 -7.48
C LEU A 145 -7.95 -8.79 -6.86
N PRO A 146 -6.95 -8.21 -7.55
CA PRO A 146 -5.65 -7.86 -6.97
C PRO A 146 -5.79 -7.22 -5.59
N LEU A 147 -5.09 -7.78 -4.61
CA LEU A 147 -5.22 -7.47 -3.19
C LEU A 147 -3.91 -6.92 -2.65
N GLY A 148 -3.96 -5.66 -2.19
CA GLY A 148 -2.85 -5.00 -1.53
C GLY A 148 -2.71 -5.46 -0.09
N SER A 149 -1.47 -5.52 0.40
CA SER A 149 -1.20 -5.78 1.82
C SER A 149 -1.95 -4.79 2.73
N PRO A 150 -2.07 -5.09 4.03
CA PRO A 150 -2.28 -4.05 5.03
C PRO A 150 -1.18 -2.98 4.92
N ALA A 151 -1.51 -1.73 5.25
CA ALA A 151 -0.55 -0.64 5.32
C ALA A 151 -0.29 -0.32 6.80
N THR A 152 0.88 -0.67 7.32
CA THR A 152 1.28 -0.24 8.67
C THR A 152 1.65 1.24 8.69
N ALA A 153 1.64 1.87 9.87
CA ALA A 153 1.97 3.29 10.04
C ALA A 153 3.41 3.66 9.59
N TRP A 154 4.25 2.66 9.39
CA TRP A 154 5.51 2.78 8.65
C TRP A 154 5.85 1.43 7.98
N PRO A 155 6.53 1.40 6.81
CA PRO A 155 6.64 0.16 6.00
C PRO A 155 7.51 -0.93 6.63
N THR A 156 8.41 -0.55 7.53
CA THR A 156 9.38 -1.45 8.16
C THR A 156 9.01 -1.78 9.61
N ARG A 157 7.74 -1.62 10.00
CA ARG A 157 7.23 -2.09 11.29
C ARG A 157 7.33 -3.62 11.34
N GLN A 158 7.66 -4.17 12.50
CA GLN A 158 7.77 -5.63 12.68
C GLN A 158 6.47 -6.34 12.27
N TRP A 159 5.31 -5.74 12.58
CA TRP A 159 4.00 -6.22 12.16
C TRP A 159 3.92 -6.50 10.66
N MET A 160 4.44 -5.59 9.83
CA MET A 160 4.42 -5.71 8.36
C MET A 160 5.25 -6.89 7.88
N TYR A 161 6.46 -7.05 8.43
CA TYR A 161 7.33 -8.16 8.10
C TYR A 161 6.73 -9.49 8.55
N ASP A 162 6.22 -9.56 9.77
CA ASP A 162 5.58 -10.76 10.30
C ASP A 162 4.37 -11.16 9.45
N PHE A 163 3.55 -10.20 9.01
CA PHE A 163 2.41 -10.46 8.14
C PHE A 163 2.84 -10.98 6.77
N LEU A 164 3.77 -10.29 6.08
CA LEU A 164 4.21 -10.69 4.74
C LEU A 164 4.93 -12.04 4.76
N ASP A 165 5.81 -12.28 5.74
CA ASP A 165 6.57 -13.52 5.87
C ASP A 165 5.62 -14.70 6.18
N GLN A 166 4.64 -14.52 7.06
CA GLN A 166 3.62 -15.55 7.34
C GLN A 166 2.62 -15.73 6.20
N ALA A 167 2.25 -14.68 5.49
CA ALA A 167 1.41 -14.76 4.30
C ALA A 167 2.09 -15.63 3.22
N ILE A 168 3.39 -15.41 2.97
CA ILE A 168 4.20 -16.24 2.06
C ILE A 168 4.23 -17.70 2.55
N ALA A 169 4.52 -17.92 3.84
CA ALA A 169 4.58 -19.27 4.41
C ALA A 169 3.24 -20.03 4.34
N GLN A 170 2.12 -19.31 4.39
CA GLN A 170 0.76 -19.86 4.27
C GLN A 170 0.22 -19.86 2.84
N ASN A 171 1.05 -19.50 1.85
CA ASN A 171 0.66 -19.37 0.44
C ASN A 171 -0.57 -18.45 0.24
N ARG A 172 -0.64 -17.36 1.00
CA ARG A 172 -1.64 -16.29 0.87
C ARG A 172 -1.26 -15.36 -0.27
N ARG A 173 -2.25 -14.94 -1.06
CA ARG A 173 -2.08 -13.96 -2.12
C ARG A 173 -1.97 -12.55 -1.53
N VAL A 174 -0.85 -11.91 -1.83
CA VAL A 174 -0.61 -10.46 -1.66
C VAL A 174 -0.02 -10.00 -2.99
N ASP A 175 -0.76 -9.20 -3.75
CA ASP A 175 -0.38 -8.84 -5.13
C ASP A 175 0.53 -7.60 -5.17
N PHE A 176 0.33 -6.67 -4.23
CA PHE A 176 1.14 -5.47 -4.06
C PHE A 176 1.24 -5.09 -2.59
N ILE A 177 2.25 -4.30 -2.25
CA ILE A 177 2.49 -3.83 -0.88
C ILE A 177 2.00 -2.39 -0.74
N CYS A 178 1.11 -2.15 0.21
CA CYS A 178 0.64 -0.81 0.57
C CYS A 178 1.55 -0.22 1.65
N VAL A 179 1.92 1.06 1.50
CA VAL A 179 2.81 1.74 2.45
C VAL A 179 2.30 3.13 2.82
N HIS A 180 2.41 3.46 4.12
CA HIS A 180 2.26 4.83 4.63
C HIS A 180 3.63 5.40 4.99
N MET A 181 3.92 6.62 4.54
CA MET A 181 5.21 7.26 4.76
C MET A 181 5.05 8.74 5.08
N TYR A 182 4.93 9.04 6.38
CA TYR A 182 4.93 10.41 6.88
C TYR A 182 6.34 10.81 7.34
N VAL A 183 6.98 11.72 6.60
CA VAL A 183 8.40 12.04 6.75
C VAL A 183 8.63 13.55 6.94
N GLY A 184 9.90 13.98 7.11
CA GLY A 184 10.27 15.38 6.92
C GLY A 184 10.31 15.75 5.44
N THR A 185 11.49 16.12 4.95
CA THR A 185 11.72 16.53 3.55
C THR A 185 12.85 15.73 2.87
N ASP A 186 13.24 14.58 3.43
CA ASP A 186 14.30 13.72 2.92
C ASP A 186 13.77 12.71 1.87
N ASP A 187 13.82 13.11 0.61
CA ASP A 187 13.41 12.29 -0.53
C ASP A 187 14.41 11.16 -0.86
N VAL A 188 15.65 11.22 -0.36
CA VAL A 188 16.65 10.15 -0.55
C VAL A 188 16.35 8.98 0.37
N ALA A 189 16.14 9.26 1.67
CA ALA A 189 15.74 8.24 2.63
C ALA A 189 14.38 7.62 2.27
N PHE A 190 13.43 8.42 1.78
CA PHE A 190 12.13 7.95 1.31
C PHE A 190 12.28 6.86 0.23
N VAL A 191 13.03 7.15 -0.84
CA VAL A 191 13.25 6.19 -1.93
C VAL A 191 14.03 4.97 -1.46
N LYS A 192 15.01 5.14 -0.57
CA LYS A 192 15.78 4.02 -0.01
C LYS A 192 14.90 3.00 0.71
N VAL A 193 13.94 3.44 1.51
CA VAL A 193 12.99 2.55 2.21
C VAL A 193 12.15 1.75 1.22
N LEU A 194 11.65 2.39 0.15
CA LEU A 194 10.89 1.72 -0.89
C LEU A 194 11.72 0.67 -1.62
N GLN A 195 12.97 1.00 -1.96
CA GLN A 195 13.89 0.09 -2.65
C GLN A 195 14.20 -1.13 -1.78
N GLU A 196 14.51 -0.94 -0.49
CA GLU A 196 14.80 -2.04 0.44
C GLU A 196 13.58 -2.96 0.62
N LEU A 197 12.38 -2.41 0.73
CA LEU A 197 11.14 -3.18 0.86
C LEU A 197 10.86 -3.97 -0.42
N HIS A 198 10.98 -3.33 -1.58
CA HIS A 198 10.86 -4.00 -2.88
C HIS A 198 11.92 -5.09 -3.04
N ASP A 199 13.15 -4.86 -2.61
CA ASP A 199 14.21 -5.85 -2.74
C ASP A 199 14.01 -7.07 -1.85
N LYS A 200 13.40 -6.90 -0.67
CA LYS A 200 13.05 -8.00 0.21
C LYS A 200 11.92 -8.87 -0.35
N TYR A 201 10.86 -8.26 -0.86
CA TYR A 201 9.62 -8.99 -1.19
C TYR A 201 9.35 -9.16 -2.69
N LYS A 202 10.02 -8.41 -3.56
CA LYS A 202 9.86 -8.40 -5.03
C LYS A 202 8.40 -8.23 -5.47
N LYS A 203 7.66 -7.39 -4.74
CA LYS A 203 6.25 -7.03 -5.00
C LYS A 203 6.15 -5.56 -5.40
N PRO A 204 5.28 -5.19 -6.34
CA PRO A 204 4.96 -3.79 -6.59
C PRO A 204 4.52 -3.06 -5.32
N ILE A 205 4.77 -1.76 -5.25
CA ILE A 205 4.45 -0.90 -4.10
C ILE A 205 3.44 0.16 -4.50
N TRP A 206 2.43 0.33 -3.64
CA TRP A 206 1.49 1.44 -3.65
C TRP A 206 1.72 2.28 -2.39
N ILE A 207 2.05 3.56 -2.59
CA ILE A 207 2.21 4.51 -1.49
C ILE A 207 0.84 5.12 -1.23
N THR A 208 0.03 4.45 -0.42
CA THR A 208 -1.37 4.84 -0.20
C THR A 208 -1.51 6.10 0.61
N GLU A 209 -0.51 6.42 1.46
CA GLU A 209 -0.43 7.72 2.15
C GLU A 209 1.02 8.18 2.26
N PHE A 210 1.27 9.44 1.93
CA PHE A 210 2.52 10.11 2.30
C PHE A 210 2.32 11.62 2.38
N ALA A 211 3.04 12.25 3.30
CA ALA A 211 3.08 13.70 3.46
C ALA A 211 4.30 14.10 4.30
N THR A 212 4.64 15.39 4.26
CA THR A 212 5.55 15.96 5.26
C THR A 212 4.80 16.16 6.58
N VAL A 213 5.36 15.67 7.69
CA VAL A 213 4.77 15.77 9.03
C VAL A 213 5.78 16.29 10.06
N ALA A 214 5.33 17.20 10.92
CA ALA A 214 6.04 17.61 12.12
C ALA A 214 5.54 16.83 13.33
N ASN A 215 6.11 15.65 13.60
CA ASN A 215 5.60 14.74 14.64
C ASN A 215 5.49 15.35 16.04
N ASN A 216 6.36 16.30 16.37
CA ASN A 216 6.42 16.92 17.70
C ASN A 216 5.69 18.26 17.79
N ALA A 217 5.08 18.76 16.71
CA ALA A 217 4.38 20.04 16.73
C ALA A 217 3.01 19.89 17.39
N THR A 218 2.75 20.68 18.43
CA THR A 218 1.44 20.78 19.09
C THR A 218 0.67 22.03 18.67
N THR A 219 1.33 22.99 18.04
CA THR A 219 0.71 24.15 17.36
C THR A 219 1.24 24.33 15.94
N MET A 220 0.50 25.00 15.05
CA MET A 220 0.94 25.26 13.67
C MET A 220 2.24 26.08 13.63
N ALA A 221 2.43 27.01 14.57
CA ALA A 221 3.63 27.83 14.67
C ALA A 221 4.90 27.05 15.05
N GLN A 222 4.75 25.88 15.68
CA GLN A 222 5.87 24.98 16.00
C GLN A 222 6.27 24.07 14.83
N ASN A 223 5.48 24.04 13.76
CA ASN A 223 5.79 23.23 12.59
C ASN A 223 7.01 23.83 11.86
N PRO A 224 8.15 23.12 11.79
CA PRO A 224 9.34 23.65 11.14
C PRO A 224 9.25 23.59 9.61
N TYR A 225 8.23 22.94 9.05
CA TYR A 225 8.06 22.77 7.61
C TYR A 225 7.09 23.82 7.08
N THR A 226 7.61 24.79 6.32
CA THR A 226 6.77 25.76 5.60
C THR A 226 6.15 25.15 4.35
N PRO A 227 5.04 25.69 3.83
CA PRO A 227 4.45 25.24 2.56
C PRO A 227 5.46 25.17 1.40
N GLU A 228 6.42 26.10 1.34
CA GLU A 228 7.47 26.15 0.31
C GLU A 228 8.45 24.98 0.46
N MET A 229 8.83 24.63 1.70
CA MET A 229 9.69 23.47 1.96
C MET A 229 9.00 22.17 1.54
N VAL A 230 7.72 22.03 1.84
CA VAL A 230 6.90 20.86 1.48
C VAL A 230 6.70 20.77 -0.02
N LEU A 231 6.43 21.89 -0.71
CA LEU A 231 6.36 21.94 -2.17
C LEU A 231 7.70 21.54 -2.81
N GLY A 232 8.82 22.07 -2.31
CA GLY A 232 10.15 21.70 -2.80
C GLY A 232 10.45 20.21 -2.60
N PHE A 233 10.02 19.61 -1.49
CA PHE A 233 10.11 18.16 -1.27
C PHE A 233 9.27 17.38 -2.28
N MET A 234 8.00 17.74 -2.47
CA MET A 234 7.12 17.11 -3.45
C MET A 234 7.69 17.18 -4.87
N GLN A 235 8.24 18.34 -5.27
CA GLN A 235 8.88 18.57 -6.56
C GLN A 235 10.11 17.69 -6.81
N ARG A 236 10.85 17.32 -5.76
CA ARG A 236 11.98 16.37 -5.86
C ARG A 236 11.53 14.92 -5.81
N LEU A 237 10.54 14.60 -4.99
CA LEU A 237 10.11 13.23 -4.73
C LEU A 237 9.28 12.65 -5.88
N LEU A 238 8.27 13.35 -6.38
CA LEU A 238 7.36 12.74 -7.39
C LEU A 238 8.07 12.32 -8.68
N PRO A 239 9.05 13.06 -9.23
CA PRO A 239 9.84 12.58 -10.36
C PRO A 239 10.57 11.27 -10.08
N LYS A 240 11.06 11.07 -8.85
CA LYS A 240 11.69 9.81 -8.44
C LYS A 240 10.65 8.69 -8.39
N LEU A 241 9.48 8.91 -7.78
CA LEU A 241 8.41 7.91 -7.72
C LEU A 241 7.88 7.52 -9.11
N GLU A 242 7.79 8.47 -10.04
CA GLU A 242 7.45 8.21 -11.44
C GLU A 242 8.50 7.32 -12.13
N ALA A 243 9.79 7.52 -11.84
CA ALA A 243 10.88 6.74 -12.42
C ALA A 243 11.08 5.34 -11.82
N LEU A 244 10.53 5.05 -10.64
CA LEU A 244 10.62 3.72 -10.02
C LEU A 244 9.54 2.78 -10.57
N ASP A 245 9.93 1.82 -11.41
CA ASP A 245 8.98 0.89 -12.07
C ASP A 245 8.17 0.05 -11.07
N PHE A 246 8.76 -0.28 -9.92
CA PHE A 246 8.06 -1.04 -8.88
C PHE A 246 7.07 -0.19 -8.08
N VAL A 247 7.14 1.14 -8.13
CA VAL A 247 6.10 2.01 -7.58
C VAL A 247 5.01 2.14 -8.63
N GLN A 248 3.83 1.59 -8.34
CA GLN A 248 2.70 1.61 -9.28
C GLN A 248 1.74 2.75 -9.01
N ARG A 249 1.57 3.15 -7.75
CA ARG A 249 0.64 4.21 -7.36
C ARG A 249 1.15 4.98 -6.14
N TYR A 250 0.76 6.24 -6.05
CA TYR A 250 1.00 7.07 -4.87
C TYR A 250 -0.16 8.05 -4.63
N SER A 251 -0.49 8.33 -3.36
CA SER A 251 -1.49 9.33 -2.96
C SER A 251 -0.93 10.24 -1.88
N TRP A 252 -0.88 11.54 -2.16
CA TRP A 252 -0.43 12.51 -1.16
C TRP A 252 -1.55 12.74 -0.16
N PHE A 253 -1.27 12.49 1.12
CA PHE A 253 -2.24 12.70 2.19
C PHE A 253 -2.44 14.20 2.43
N SER A 254 -3.63 14.71 2.12
CA SER A 254 -3.95 16.12 2.32
C SER A 254 -4.18 16.41 3.81
N GLY A 255 -3.17 16.96 4.48
CA GLY A 255 -3.27 17.41 5.86
C GLY A 255 -4.41 18.42 6.06
N SER A 256 -5.07 18.38 7.24
CA SER A 256 -5.99 19.46 7.61
C SER A 256 -5.25 20.80 7.63
N PRO A 257 -5.80 21.89 7.05
CA PRO A 257 -5.18 23.21 7.04
C PRO A 257 -5.03 23.82 8.44
N THR A 258 -5.64 23.21 9.46
CA THR A 258 -5.53 23.61 10.87
C THR A 258 -4.71 22.63 11.72
N SER A 259 -4.17 21.56 11.12
CA SER A 259 -3.35 20.58 11.84
C SER A 259 -2.00 21.18 12.24
N ALA A 260 -1.68 21.17 13.53
CA ALA A 260 -0.34 21.56 13.99
C ALA A 260 0.78 20.83 13.24
N ARG A 261 0.57 19.53 12.98
CA ARG A 261 1.59 18.63 12.42
C ARG A 261 1.62 18.61 10.89
N LEU A 262 0.50 18.86 10.23
CA LEU A 262 0.30 18.56 8.80
C LEU A 262 -0.21 19.75 7.97
N TRP A 263 -0.46 20.93 8.54
CA TRP A 263 -1.07 22.05 7.80
C TRP A 263 -0.28 22.45 6.53
N SER A 264 1.04 22.37 6.56
CA SER A 264 1.90 22.69 5.40
C SER A 264 1.83 21.64 4.29
N SER A 265 1.23 20.49 4.55
CA SER A 265 0.95 19.40 3.60
C SER A 265 -0.49 19.42 3.07
N ALA A 266 -1.30 20.44 3.40
CA ALA A 266 -2.66 20.56 2.88
C ALA A 266 -2.66 20.80 1.36
N LEU A 267 -3.35 19.94 0.60
CA LEU A 267 -3.62 20.17 -0.82
C LEU A 267 -4.82 21.10 -1.01
N VAL A 268 -5.73 21.13 -0.05
CA VAL A 268 -6.99 21.88 -0.07
C VAL A 268 -7.08 22.76 1.18
N ASP A 269 -7.41 24.03 1.01
CA ASP A 269 -7.61 24.99 2.10
C ASP A 269 -8.97 24.80 2.80
N GLY A 270 -9.21 25.55 3.87
CA GLY A 270 -10.46 25.47 4.64
C GLY A 270 -11.72 25.88 3.88
N ASN A 271 -11.57 26.48 2.69
CA ASN A 271 -12.68 26.90 1.82
C ASN A 271 -12.89 25.92 0.64
N GLY A 272 -12.12 24.84 0.56
CA GLY A 272 -12.21 23.87 -0.54
C GLY A 272 -11.42 24.27 -1.79
N ASN A 273 -10.56 25.29 -1.73
CA ASN A 273 -9.70 25.67 -2.85
C ASN A 273 -8.36 24.93 -2.79
N LEU A 274 -7.75 24.66 -3.94
CA LEU A 274 -6.39 24.12 -3.97
C LEU A 274 -5.39 25.14 -3.41
N THR A 275 -4.54 24.68 -2.50
CA THR A 275 -3.33 25.42 -2.07
C THR A 275 -2.30 25.46 -3.20
N GLU A 276 -1.19 26.20 -3.05
CA GLU A 276 -0.09 26.13 -4.03
C GLU A 276 0.47 24.71 -4.18
N LEU A 277 0.53 23.95 -3.09
CA LEU A 277 0.88 22.54 -3.11
C LEU A 277 -0.14 21.71 -3.93
N GLY A 278 -1.44 21.93 -3.67
CA GLY A 278 -2.53 21.28 -4.40
C GLY A 278 -2.55 21.60 -5.89
N LYS A 279 -2.34 22.86 -6.26
CA LYS A 279 -2.25 23.31 -7.67
C LYS A 279 -1.10 22.63 -8.39
N TRP A 280 0.07 22.54 -7.75
CA TRP A 280 1.21 21.86 -8.34
C TRP A 280 0.95 20.34 -8.47
N TYR A 281 0.41 19.70 -7.43
CA TYR A 281 0.06 18.28 -7.47
C TYR A 281 -0.98 17.99 -8.58
N ALA A 282 -1.97 18.86 -8.76
CA ALA A 282 -2.95 18.77 -9.83
C ALA A 282 -2.30 18.83 -11.22
N ALA A 283 -1.39 19.79 -11.44
CA ALA A 283 -0.71 19.99 -12.72
C ALA A 283 0.35 18.92 -13.05
N TYR A 284 0.88 18.20 -12.06
CA TYR A 284 1.87 17.15 -12.28
C TYR A 284 1.19 15.84 -12.74
N LYS A 285 1.53 15.35 -13.95
CA LYS A 285 0.99 14.11 -14.56
C LYS A 285 -0.55 13.98 -14.47
N PRO A 286 -1.30 14.98 -14.97
CA PRO A 286 -2.74 15.06 -14.76
C PRO A 286 -3.53 13.99 -15.52
N ASN A 287 -4.63 13.54 -14.93
CA ASN A 287 -5.71 12.88 -15.64
C ASN A 287 -6.61 13.93 -16.28
N THR A 288 -6.39 14.23 -17.56
CA THR A 288 -7.19 15.22 -18.30
C THR A 288 -8.59 14.73 -18.68
N GLY A 289 -8.87 13.44 -18.46
CA GLY A 289 -10.18 12.83 -18.75
C GLY A 289 -11.12 12.76 -17.55
N ILE A 290 -10.64 13.03 -16.33
CA ILE A 290 -11.45 12.99 -15.12
C ILE A 290 -12.59 14.01 -15.18
N LYS A 291 -13.76 13.60 -14.70
CA LYS A 291 -14.95 14.44 -14.61
C LYS A 291 -15.92 13.90 -13.57
N LYS A 292 -16.97 14.67 -13.30
CA LYS A 292 -18.11 14.19 -12.51
C LYS A 292 -18.95 13.20 -13.32
#